data_AF-A0A958Z256-F1
#
_entry.id   AF-A0A958Z256-F1
#
_cell.length_a   1.000
_cell.length_b   1.000
_cell.length_c   1.000
_cell.angle_alpha   90.00
_cell.angle_beta   90.00
_cell.angle_gamma   90.00
#
_symmetry.space_group_name_H-M   'P 1'
#
loop_
_entity.id
_entity.type
_entity.pdbx_description
1 polymer ?
#
loop_
_entity_poly.entity_id
_entity_poly.type
_entity_poly.pdbx_seq_one_letter_code
_entity_poly.pdbx_strand_id
1 'polypeptide(L)'
;MKLTKLIFLFVLTLAAVSCSKDDNNDPEPYNLTNANLAGTYKISAVSGNSTSTTNVSGTTVTIATTTVVGDTFQVSIIFNENGTYTATGQYRIVTTITPTGQDPIVSEEILVVDSSGSYSVNSSNQTITFNSNDDSFVEGLFDVTLFNNTTFNLMQEDVTTDGGITTTSEANINLTRV
;
A
#
# COMPACT_ATOMS: atom_id res chain seq x y z
N MET A 1 -30.98 -4.30 12.58
CA MET A 1 -32.04 -4.17 11.54
C MET A 1 -31.34 -4.07 10.18
N LYS A 2 -31.88 -4.77 9.18
CA LYS A 2 -31.29 -4.97 7.85
C LYS A 2 -31.18 -3.64 7.10
N LEU A 3 -29.97 -3.24 6.73
CA LEU A 3 -29.78 -2.18 5.74
C LEU A 3 -29.62 -2.82 4.36
N THR A 4 -30.50 -2.43 3.46
CA THR A 4 -30.67 -2.93 2.10
C THR A 4 -29.47 -2.59 1.21
N LYS A 5 -29.10 -3.55 0.37
CA LYS A 5 -28.09 -3.44 -0.69
C LYS A 5 -28.43 -2.27 -1.63
N LEU A 6 -27.56 -1.26 -1.67
CA LEU A 6 -27.62 -0.21 -2.69
C LEU A 6 -26.70 -0.61 -3.83
N ILE A 7 -27.30 -1.12 -4.92
CA ILE A 7 -26.62 -1.33 -6.19
C ILE A 7 -26.53 0.04 -6.88
N PHE A 8 -25.33 0.60 -6.97
CA PHE A 8 -25.07 1.75 -7.83
C PHE A 8 -24.55 1.23 -9.18
N LEU A 9 -25.42 1.29 -10.20
CA LEU A 9 -25.06 1.04 -11.59
C LEU A 9 -24.77 2.40 -12.24
N PHE A 10 -23.50 2.71 -12.45
CA PHE A 10 -23.07 3.89 -13.19
C PHE A 10 -22.92 3.53 -14.67
N VAL A 11 -23.83 4.05 -15.51
CA VAL A 11 -23.73 3.95 -16.97
C VAL A 11 -22.87 5.11 -17.45
N LEU A 12 -21.62 4.83 -17.81
CA LEU A 12 -20.73 5.79 -18.45
C LEU A 12 -20.86 5.65 -19.97
N THR A 13 -21.39 6.69 -20.61
CA THR A 13 -21.44 6.80 -22.07
C THR A 13 -20.05 7.06 -22.63
N LEU A 14 -19.56 6.13 -23.45
CA LEU A 14 -18.33 6.25 -24.21
C LEU A 14 -18.47 7.35 -25.27
N ALA A 15 -17.76 8.46 -25.07
CA ALA A 15 -17.38 9.34 -26.17
C ALA A 15 -15.95 8.98 -26.59
N ALA A 16 -15.84 8.13 -27.61
CA ALA A 16 -14.57 7.86 -28.26
C ALA A 16 -14.15 9.10 -29.07
N VAL A 17 -13.26 9.92 -28.51
CA VAL A 17 -12.46 10.85 -29.32
C VAL A 17 -11.21 10.08 -29.75
N SER A 18 -11.32 9.44 -30.90
CA SER A 18 -10.20 8.89 -31.66
C SER A 18 -9.31 10.05 -32.11
N CYS A 19 -8.20 10.28 -31.42
CA CYS A 19 -7.05 10.99 -32.00
C CYS A 19 -6.13 9.96 -32.66
N SER A 20 -6.17 9.97 -33.99
CA SER A 20 -5.22 9.30 -34.89
C SER A 20 -3.87 10.01 -34.90
N LYS A 21 -2.78 9.22 -34.95
CA LYS A 21 -1.34 9.51 -35.23
C LYS A 21 -0.46 9.13 -34.02
N ASP A 22 0.63 8.39 -34.11
CA ASP A 22 1.50 8.00 -35.24
C ASP A 22 2.15 6.64 -34.93
N ASP A 23 2.51 5.89 -35.97
CA ASP A 23 3.37 4.71 -35.90
C ASP A 23 4.76 5.09 -35.33
N ASN A 24 4.97 4.87 -34.03
CA ASN A 24 6.31 4.79 -33.47
C ASN A 24 6.55 3.37 -32.97
N ASN A 25 7.52 2.69 -33.60
CA ASN A 25 8.15 1.45 -33.13
C ASN A 25 8.94 1.64 -31.81
N ASP A 26 8.54 2.58 -30.96
CA ASP A 26 9.04 2.62 -29.59
C ASP A 26 8.43 1.45 -28.82
N PRO A 27 9.20 0.75 -27.97
CA PRO A 27 8.62 -0.26 -27.10
C PRO A 27 7.49 0.39 -26.31
N GLU A 28 6.29 -0.24 -26.33
CA GLU A 28 5.14 0.31 -25.62
C GLU A 28 5.52 0.61 -24.15
N PRO A 29 5.13 1.77 -23.61
CA PRO A 29 5.43 2.11 -22.23
C PRO A 29 4.85 1.04 -21.29
N TYR A 30 5.66 0.60 -20.33
CA TYR A 30 5.26 -0.42 -19.37
C TYR A 30 4.30 0.16 -18.33
N ASN A 31 3.05 0.30 -18.74
CA ASN A 31 2.00 0.95 -17.97
C ASN A 31 1.50 0.06 -16.83
N LEU A 32 1.06 0.68 -15.73
CA LEU A 32 0.43 -0.02 -14.61
C LEU A 32 -0.89 -0.65 -15.07
N THR A 33 -0.88 -1.95 -15.37
CA THR A 33 -2.06 -2.74 -15.75
C THR A 33 -2.00 -4.08 -15.02
N ASN A 34 -3.14 -4.77 -14.89
CA ASN A 34 -3.13 -6.11 -14.28
C ASN A 34 -2.23 -7.08 -15.04
N ALA A 35 -2.22 -7.03 -16.37
CA ALA A 35 -1.39 -7.87 -17.22
C ALA A 35 0.11 -7.62 -17.00
N ASN A 36 0.51 -6.35 -16.94
CA ASN A 36 1.91 -5.99 -16.67
C ASN A 36 2.30 -6.32 -15.22
N LEU A 37 1.41 -6.09 -14.25
CA LEU A 37 1.68 -6.37 -12.83
C LEU A 37 1.70 -7.88 -12.51
N ALA A 38 0.99 -8.72 -13.27
CA ALA A 38 0.92 -10.15 -13.01
C ALA A 38 2.33 -10.77 -13.01
N GLY A 39 2.66 -11.53 -11.98
CA GLY A 39 4.00 -12.08 -11.76
C GLY A 39 4.27 -12.44 -10.32
N THR A 40 5.48 -12.96 -10.08
CA THR A 40 5.97 -13.24 -8.72
C THR A 40 6.91 -12.13 -8.28
N TYR A 41 6.77 -11.71 -7.03
CA TYR A 41 7.52 -10.61 -6.42
C TYR A 41 8.10 -11.03 -5.08
N LYS A 42 9.24 -10.40 -4.75
CA LYS A 42 9.86 -10.41 -3.43
C LYS A 42 9.81 -9.02 -2.83
N ILE A 43 9.70 -8.94 -1.51
CA ILE A 43 9.84 -7.69 -0.78
C ILE A 43 11.32 -7.31 -0.74
N SER A 44 11.64 -6.10 -1.18
CA SER A 44 12.99 -5.52 -1.09
C SER A 44 13.10 -4.47 0.02
N ALA A 45 12.00 -3.81 0.39
CA ALA A 45 11.94 -2.94 1.56
C ALA A 45 10.51 -2.82 2.10
N VAL A 46 10.39 -2.63 3.41
CA VAL A 46 9.19 -2.15 4.11
C VAL A 46 9.65 -1.09 5.08
N SER A 47 8.99 0.06 5.08
CA SER A 47 9.25 1.10 6.07
C SER A 47 7.99 1.87 6.38
N GLY A 48 7.87 2.36 7.60
CA GLY A 48 6.80 3.26 7.98
C GLY A 48 7.30 4.36 8.91
N ASN A 49 6.62 5.49 8.87
CA ASN A 49 6.77 6.56 9.85
C ASN A 49 5.39 6.98 10.34
N SER A 50 5.30 7.38 11.60
CA SER A 50 4.09 8.01 12.11
C SER A 50 4.39 9.09 13.14
N THR A 51 3.49 10.06 13.22
CA THR A 51 3.52 11.13 14.21
C THR A 51 2.20 11.13 14.97
N SER A 52 2.28 10.96 16.28
CA SER A 52 1.12 11.05 17.17
C SER A 52 1.07 12.42 17.83
N THR A 53 -0.12 13.04 17.78
CA THR A 53 -0.38 14.37 18.33
C THR A 53 -1.62 14.37 19.20
N THR A 54 -1.71 15.34 20.10
CA THR A 54 -2.94 15.62 20.85
C THR A 54 -3.18 17.12 20.95
N ASN A 55 -4.37 17.54 21.37
CA ASN A 55 -4.71 18.95 21.54
C ASN A 55 -4.72 19.34 23.02
N VAL A 56 -3.93 20.34 23.37
CA VAL A 56 -3.88 20.93 24.71
C VAL A 56 -4.24 22.40 24.59
N SER A 57 -5.40 22.78 25.15
CA SER A 57 -5.88 24.17 25.16
C SER A 57 -5.93 24.84 23.77
N GLY A 58 -6.35 24.09 22.75
CA GLY A 58 -6.43 24.58 21.37
C GLY A 58 -5.11 24.49 20.58
N THR A 59 -4.02 24.03 21.20
CA THR A 59 -2.72 23.86 20.55
C THR A 59 -2.43 22.38 20.30
N THR A 60 -2.09 22.02 19.07
CA THR A 60 -1.62 20.67 18.73
C THR A 60 -0.20 20.47 19.22
N VAL A 61 0.02 19.38 19.95
CA VAL A 61 1.34 19.00 20.47
C VAL A 61 1.70 17.58 20.02
N THR A 62 2.93 17.39 19.55
CA THR A 62 3.46 16.07 19.23
C THR A 62 3.85 15.35 20.52
N ILE A 63 3.37 14.11 20.68
CA ILE A 63 3.61 13.30 21.87
C ILE A 63 4.54 12.12 21.59
N ALA A 64 4.62 11.64 20.35
CA ALA A 64 5.55 10.62 19.92
C ALA A 64 5.76 10.64 18.41
N THR A 65 6.91 10.16 17.97
CA THR A 65 7.13 9.68 16.60
C THR A 65 7.45 8.19 16.62
N THR A 66 7.05 7.49 15.57
CA THR A 66 7.34 6.06 15.39
C THR A 66 8.01 5.86 14.05
N THR A 67 9.04 5.02 14.00
CA THR A 67 9.57 4.46 12.76
C THR A 67 9.45 2.95 12.78
N VAL A 68 9.16 2.37 11.62
CA VAL A 68 9.12 0.93 11.40
C VAL A 68 10.05 0.64 10.23
N VAL A 69 10.92 -0.35 10.37
CA VAL A 69 11.81 -0.81 9.29
C VAL A 69 11.74 -2.33 9.23
N GLY A 70 11.43 -2.85 8.05
CA GLY A 70 11.43 -4.29 7.78
C GLY A 70 12.82 -4.81 7.39
N ASP A 71 13.13 -6.04 7.79
CA ASP A 71 14.30 -6.79 7.34
C ASP A 71 14.02 -8.30 7.23
N THR A 72 15.02 -9.06 6.79
CA THR A 72 14.98 -10.53 6.71
C THR A 72 13.78 -11.05 5.91
N PHE A 73 13.52 -10.44 4.75
CA PHE A 73 12.37 -10.76 3.92
C PHE A 73 12.45 -12.17 3.33
N GLN A 74 11.47 -13.01 3.70
CA GLN A 74 11.27 -14.35 3.15
C GLN A 74 9.82 -14.50 2.65
N VAL A 75 9.25 -13.41 2.12
CA VAL A 75 7.89 -13.36 1.60
C VAL A 75 7.91 -13.55 0.08
N SER A 76 6.97 -14.35 -0.43
CA SER A 76 6.68 -14.47 -1.86
C SER A 76 5.28 -13.96 -2.14
N ILE A 77 5.16 -13.02 -3.07
CA ILE A 77 3.88 -12.43 -3.48
C ILE A 77 3.62 -12.83 -4.93
N ILE A 78 2.41 -13.28 -5.24
CA ILE A 78 1.99 -13.62 -6.60
C ILE A 78 0.79 -12.73 -6.92
N PHE A 79 0.93 -11.88 -7.94
CA PHE A 79 -0.19 -11.15 -8.55
C PHE A 79 -0.64 -11.89 -9.81
N ASN A 80 -1.95 -12.10 -9.94
CA ASN A 80 -2.56 -12.76 -11.09
C ASN A 80 -3.29 -11.74 -11.96
N GLU A 81 -3.24 -11.91 -13.28
CA GLU A 81 -3.87 -11.01 -14.25
C GLU A 81 -5.38 -10.80 -14.03
N ASN A 82 -6.06 -11.79 -13.44
CA ASN A 82 -7.47 -11.70 -13.08
C ASN A 82 -7.76 -10.78 -11.87
N GLY A 83 -6.76 -10.08 -11.32
CA GLY A 83 -6.89 -9.16 -10.19
C GLY A 83 -6.94 -9.86 -8.84
N THR A 84 -6.31 -11.03 -8.70
CA THR A 84 -6.17 -11.74 -7.41
C THR A 84 -4.72 -11.85 -7.00
N TYR A 85 -4.45 -11.92 -5.69
CA TYR A 85 -3.10 -12.08 -5.19
C TYR A 85 -3.02 -13.12 -4.05
N THR A 86 -1.81 -13.63 -3.85
CA THR A 86 -1.43 -14.40 -2.66
C THR A 86 -0.08 -13.92 -2.16
N ALA A 87 0.11 -13.91 -0.85
CA ALA A 87 1.38 -13.58 -0.20
C ALA A 87 1.63 -14.61 0.91
N THR A 88 2.80 -15.24 0.92
CA THR A 88 3.17 -16.22 1.94
C THR A 88 4.61 -16.06 2.37
N GLY A 89 4.89 -16.30 3.65
CA GLY A 89 6.24 -16.31 4.20
C GLY A 89 6.34 -15.54 5.51
N GLN A 90 7.48 -14.89 5.74
CA GLN A 90 7.70 -14.09 6.94
C GLN A 90 8.75 -13.01 6.71
N TYR A 91 8.73 -11.99 7.55
CA TYR A 91 9.77 -10.96 7.65
C TYR A 91 9.83 -10.45 9.09
N ARG A 92 10.90 -9.73 9.43
CA ARG A 92 11.03 -9.08 10.74
C ARG A 92 10.80 -7.58 10.58
N ILE A 93 10.17 -6.97 11.58
CA ILE A 93 10.08 -5.53 11.71
C ILE A 93 10.81 -5.09 12.98
N VAL A 94 11.45 -3.93 12.88
CA VAL A 94 11.99 -3.19 14.03
C VAL A 94 11.18 -1.91 14.14
N THR A 95 10.52 -1.72 15.28
CA THR A 95 9.73 -0.54 15.59
C THR A 95 10.47 0.29 16.63
N THR A 96 10.67 1.57 16.35
CA THR A 96 11.26 2.54 17.27
C THR A 96 10.25 3.62 17.57
N ILE A 97 9.79 3.68 18.83
CA ILE A 97 8.89 4.74 19.32
C ILE A 97 9.74 5.74 20.09
N THR A 98 9.65 7.03 19.75
CA THR A 98 10.34 8.12 20.45
C THR A 98 9.31 9.06 21.07
N PRO A 99 8.95 8.86 22.36
CA PRO A 99 8.09 9.80 23.06
C PRO A 99 8.78 11.15 23.27
N THR A 100 8.02 12.24 23.23
CA THR A 100 8.57 13.59 23.42
C THR A 100 9.27 13.72 24.77
N GLY A 101 10.57 14.04 24.75
CA GLY A 101 11.37 14.26 25.96
C GLY A 101 11.82 12.99 26.69
N GLN A 102 11.70 11.82 26.06
CA GLN A 102 12.13 10.53 26.61
C GLN A 102 13.08 9.82 25.62
N ASP A 103 13.81 8.83 26.13
CA ASP A 103 14.64 7.96 25.28
C ASP A 103 13.78 7.06 24.38
N PRO A 104 14.27 6.68 23.18
CA PRO A 104 13.55 5.77 22.29
C PRO A 104 13.35 4.37 22.88
N ILE A 105 12.20 3.78 22.55
CA ILE A 105 11.83 2.40 22.88
C ILE A 105 11.88 1.60 21.58
N VAL A 106 12.68 0.52 21.56
CA VAL A 106 12.84 -0.34 20.40
C VAL A 106 12.23 -1.70 20.68
N SER A 107 11.41 -2.20 19.75
CA SER A 107 10.86 -3.55 19.76
C SER A 107 11.05 -4.21 18.41
N GLU A 108 11.03 -5.54 18.42
CA GLU A 108 11.25 -6.36 17.23
C GLU A 108 10.21 -7.48 17.19
N GLU A 109 9.70 -7.77 16.01
CA GLU A 109 8.67 -8.77 15.81
C GLU A 109 8.89 -9.50 14.48
N ILE A 110 8.67 -10.82 14.47
CA ILE A 110 8.59 -11.60 13.24
C ILE A 110 7.13 -11.68 12.84
N LEU A 111 6.80 -11.12 11.68
CA LEU A 111 5.48 -11.17 11.08
C LEU A 111 5.41 -12.34 10.10
N VAL A 112 4.43 -13.22 10.34
CA VAL A 112 4.09 -14.32 9.42
C VAL A 112 3.02 -13.80 8.47
N VAL A 113 3.29 -13.93 7.17
CA VAL A 113 2.38 -13.54 6.10
C VAL A 113 1.76 -14.81 5.55
N ASP A 114 0.43 -14.89 5.60
CA ASP A 114 -0.39 -15.88 4.91
C ASP A 114 -1.67 -15.16 4.50
N SER A 115 -1.58 -14.46 3.37
CA SER A 115 -2.61 -13.52 2.92
C SER A 115 -3.04 -13.81 1.49
N SER A 116 -4.31 -13.60 1.23
CA SER A 116 -4.86 -13.68 -0.12
C SER A 116 -5.97 -12.66 -0.31
N GLY A 117 -6.20 -12.24 -1.55
CA GLY A 117 -7.26 -11.29 -1.81
C GLY A 117 -7.38 -10.92 -3.27
N SER A 118 -8.01 -9.77 -3.49
CA SER A 118 -8.14 -9.15 -4.80
C SER A 118 -7.46 -7.79 -4.85
N TYR A 119 -7.16 -7.34 -6.06
CA TYR A 119 -6.65 -5.99 -6.30
C TYR A 119 -7.24 -5.39 -7.57
N SER A 120 -7.30 -4.07 -7.60
CA SER A 120 -7.66 -3.30 -8.79
C SER A 120 -6.68 -2.17 -9.01
N VAL A 121 -6.14 -2.04 -10.22
CA VAL A 121 -5.24 -0.95 -10.60
C VAL A 121 -6.01 0.19 -11.26
N ASN A 122 -5.57 1.41 -11.03
CA ASN A 122 -6.01 2.60 -11.75
C ASN A 122 -4.79 3.27 -12.39
N SER A 123 -4.55 2.98 -13.67
CA SER A 123 -3.41 3.49 -14.43
C SER A 123 -3.43 5.01 -14.58
N SER A 124 -4.62 5.63 -14.62
CA SER A 124 -4.74 7.08 -14.79
C SER A 124 -4.28 7.84 -13.55
N ASN A 125 -4.56 7.29 -12.37
CA ASN A 125 -4.18 7.89 -11.10
C ASN A 125 -2.89 7.31 -10.50
N GLN A 126 -2.30 6.28 -11.14
CA GLN A 126 -1.17 5.53 -10.62
C GLN A 126 -1.44 4.99 -9.21
N THR A 127 -2.58 4.35 -9.02
CA THR A 127 -2.96 3.74 -7.74
C THR A 127 -3.33 2.28 -7.88
N ILE A 128 -3.27 1.56 -6.76
CA ILE A 128 -3.78 0.19 -6.62
C ILE A 128 -4.60 0.09 -5.33
N THR A 129 -5.69 -0.65 -5.37
CA THR A 129 -6.48 -0.97 -4.19
C THR A 129 -6.39 -2.46 -3.91
N PHE A 130 -5.97 -2.84 -2.71
CA PHE A 130 -6.03 -4.20 -2.21
C PHE A 130 -7.31 -4.39 -1.40
N ASN A 131 -7.97 -5.52 -1.62
CA ASN A 131 -9.07 -6.00 -0.80
C ASN A 131 -8.67 -7.39 -0.34
N SER A 132 -8.12 -7.46 0.87
CA SER A 132 -7.66 -8.69 1.47
C SER A 132 -8.82 -9.52 2.02
N ASN A 133 -8.65 -10.83 2.03
CA ASN A 133 -9.55 -11.74 2.72
C ASN A 133 -9.25 -11.80 4.23
N ASP A 134 -8.05 -11.36 4.61
CA ASP A 134 -7.53 -11.30 5.97
C ASP A 134 -6.70 -10.01 6.15
N ASP A 135 -6.82 -9.31 7.27
CA ASP A 135 -6.09 -8.05 7.48
C ASP A 135 -4.58 -8.27 7.80
N SER A 136 -3.95 -9.30 7.23
CA SER A 136 -2.63 -9.80 7.65
C SER A 136 -1.43 -9.19 6.93
N PHE A 137 -1.62 -8.53 5.78
CA PHE A 137 -0.50 -7.97 5.01
C PHE A 137 -0.78 -6.61 4.36
N VAL A 138 -1.70 -6.53 3.39
CA VAL A 138 -2.01 -5.29 2.66
C VAL A 138 -3.52 -5.10 2.51
N GLU A 139 -4.00 -3.89 2.77
CA GLU A 139 -5.41 -3.53 2.67
C GLU A 139 -5.55 -2.06 2.24
N GLY A 140 -6.57 -1.78 1.44
CA GLY A 140 -6.94 -0.43 1.05
C GLY A 140 -6.16 0.13 -0.14
N LEU A 141 -6.20 1.45 -0.28
CA LEU A 141 -5.65 2.20 -1.41
C LEU A 141 -4.17 2.55 -1.19
N PHE A 142 -3.35 2.33 -2.21
CA PHE A 142 -1.95 2.72 -2.26
C PHE A 142 -1.66 3.53 -3.52
N ASP A 143 -0.78 4.52 -3.39
CA ASP A 143 -0.12 5.16 -4.50
C ASP A 143 1.01 4.27 -5.03
N VAL A 144 1.10 4.17 -6.36
CA VAL A 144 2.18 3.47 -7.06
C VAL A 144 3.25 4.49 -7.43
N THR A 145 4.28 4.58 -6.60
CA THR A 145 5.34 5.59 -6.73
C THR A 145 6.38 5.23 -7.80
N LEU A 146 6.54 3.93 -8.09
CA LEU A 146 7.38 3.44 -9.17
C LEU A 146 6.84 2.10 -9.70
N PHE A 147 6.68 1.99 -11.01
CA PHE A 147 6.33 0.72 -11.67
C PHE A 147 7.11 0.57 -12.98
N ASN A 148 7.82 -0.55 -13.12
CA ASN A 148 8.52 -0.97 -14.33
C ASN A 148 8.68 -2.50 -14.34
N ASN A 149 9.38 -3.06 -15.32
CA ASN A 149 9.55 -4.51 -15.50
C ASN A 149 10.14 -5.24 -14.28
N THR A 150 10.89 -4.55 -13.41
CA THR A 150 11.59 -5.17 -12.28
C THR A 150 11.13 -4.64 -10.93
N THR A 151 10.57 -3.43 -10.86
CA THR A 151 10.33 -2.71 -9.61
C THR A 151 8.88 -2.30 -9.50
N PHE A 152 8.32 -2.48 -8.31
CA PHE A 152 6.98 -2.05 -7.96
C PHE A 152 6.99 -1.48 -6.54
N ASN A 153 6.85 -0.17 -6.42
CA ASN A 153 6.87 0.53 -5.14
C ASN A 153 5.50 1.11 -4.83
N LEU A 154 5.12 0.98 -3.57
CA LEU A 154 3.83 1.36 -3.02
C LEU A 154 4.03 2.31 -1.85
N MET A 155 3.15 3.28 -1.74
CA MET A 155 3.05 4.17 -0.59
C MET A 155 1.58 4.30 -0.16
N GLN A 156 1.34 4.35 1.14
CA GLN A 156 0.02 4.63 1.71
C GLN A 156 0.17 5.60 2.87
N GLU A 157 -0.68 6.62 2.88
CA GLU A 157 -0.88 7.50 4.03
C GLU A 157 -2.20 7.18 4.71
N ASP A 158 -2.22 7.27 6.04
CA ASP A 158 -3.44 7.14 6.83
C ASP A 158 -3.45 8.10 8.02
N VAL A 159 -4.64 8.51 8.44
CA VAL A 159 -4.85 9.36 9.60
C VAL A 159 -5.93 8.75 10.48
N THR A 160 -5.51 8.31 11.67
CA THR A 160 -6.41 7.74 12.67
C THR A 160 -6.53 8.67 13.87
N THR A 161 -7.71 8.70 14.49
CA THR A 161 -7.90 9.39 15.77
C THR A 161 -8.59 8.45 16.74
N ASP A 162 -7.92 8.18 17.86
CA ASP A 162 -8.43 7.36 18.95
C ASP A 162 -8.07 7.99 20.29
N GLY A 163 -9.01 8.02 21.23
CA GLY A 163 -8.79 8.57 22.56
C GLY A 163 -8.33 10.05 22.61
N GLY A 164 -8.59 10.85 21.57
CA GLY A 164 -8.10 12.23 21.46
C GLY A 164 -6.64 12.38 21.05
N ILE A 165 -6.03 11.29 20.58
CA ILE A 165 -4.73 11.26 19.94
C ILE A 165 -4.96 11.07 18.44
N THR A 166 -4.40 11.95 17.62
CA THR A 166 -4.39 11.82 16.17
C THR A 166 -3.03 11.32 15.73
N THR A 167 -3.00 10.20 15.00
CA THR A 167 -1.78 9.62 14.43
C THR A 167 -1.86 9.70 12.92
N THR A 168 -0.90 10.39 12.31
CA THR A 168 -0.67 10.40 10.87
C THR A 168 0.45 9.42 10.58
N SER A 169 0.22 8.49 9.65
CA SER A 169 1.16 7.43 9.29
C SER A 169 1.40 7.43 7.79
N GLU A 170 2.63 7.11 7.39
CA GLU A 170 3.02 6.81 6.02
C GLU A 170 3.73 5.45 6.02
N ALA A 171 3.33 4.56 5.11
CA ALA A 171 3.93 3.25 4.91
C ALA A 171 4.41 3.12 3.46
N ASN A 172 5.58 2.52 3.28
CA ASN A 172 6.20 2.25 1.98
C ASN A 172 6.53 0.76 1.87
N ILE A 173 6.22 0.17 0.72
CA ILE A 173 6.55 -1.22 0.38
C ILE A 173 7.21 -1.24 -0.99
N ASN A 174 8.44 -1.74 -1.06
CA ASN A 174 9.15 -1.91 -2.32
C ASN A 174 9.23 -3.39 -2.66
N LEU A 175 8.86 -3.71 -3.89
CA LEU A 175 8.82 -5.06 -4.41
C LEU A 175 9.71 -5.18 -5.65
N THR A 176 10.34 -6.35 -5.80
CA THR A 176 11.15 -6.70 -6.97
C THR A 176 10.58 -7.94 -7.62
N ARG A 177 10.37 -7.88 -8.93
CA ARG A 177 9.89 -9.00 -9.74
C ARG A 177 10.98 -10.06 -9.87
N VAL A 178 10.61 -11.34 -9.77
CA VAL A 178 11.48 -12.51 -9.94
C VAL A 178 11.13 -13.34 -11.16
#